data_AF-A0A8C0VZ79-F1
#
_entry.id   AF-A0A8C0VZ79-F1
#
_cell.length_a   1.000
_cell.length_b   1.000
_cell.length_c   1.000
_cell.angle_alpha   90.00
_cell.angle_beta   90.00
_cell.angle_gamma   90.00
#
_symmetry.space_group_name_H-M   'P 1'
#
loop_
_entity.id
_entity.type
_entity.pdbx_description
1 polymer ?
#
loop_
_entity_poly.entity_id
_entity_poly.type
_entity_poly.pdbx_seq_one_letter_code
_entity_poly.pdbx_strand_id
1 'polypeptide(L)'
;MVFPLAHVCNDTNKMTLINPQGVKLNIYKQKVEQAIKSYEKRLNKIVWQALSQEEKEKLDAIKPIQYLENKAALNEALERLNWPISLKELSMLENEILTGKMYIQQAMELQEAAKKNCMRKAMEEVGARELSTFPPSLPAQ
;
A
#
# COMPACT_ATOMS: atom_id res chain seq x y z
N MET A 1 -5.12 12.67 -24.13
CA MET A 1 -5.53 11.29 -23.80
C MET A 1 -4.44 10.35 -24.31
N VAL A 2 -3.93 9.45 -23.46
CA VAL A 2 -2.93 8.45 -23.88
C VAL A 2 -3.63 7.09 -23.90
N PHE A 3 -3.69 6.46 -25.07
CA PHE A 3 -4.32 5.16 -25.24
C PHE A 3 -3.35 4.03 -24.86
N PRO A 4 -3.87 2.88 -24.38
CA PRO A 4 -3.07 1.68 -24.19
C PRO A 4 -2.41 1.27 -25.52
N LEU A 5 -1.11 0.98 -25.46
CA LEU A 5 -0.31 0.53 -26.59
C LEU A 5 -0.45 -0.99 -26.72
N ALA A 6 -0.95 -1.46 -27.86
CA ALA A 6 -0.90 -2.88 -28.19
C ALA A 6 0.45 -3.21 -28.84
N HIS A 7 1.24 -4.06 -28.20
CA HIS A 7 2.44 -4.65 -28.79
C HIS A 7 2.11 -6.06 -29.29
N VAL A 8 2.23 -6.27 -30.59
CA VAL A 8 2.08 -7.59 -31.21
C VAL A 8 3.47 -8.14 -31.48
N CYS A 9 3.82 -9.27 -30.86
CA CYS A 9 5.06 -9.98 -31.14
C CYS A 9 4.88 -10.85 -32.38
N ASN A 10 5.59 -10.53 -33.47
CA ASN A 10 5.49 -11.27 -34.74
C ASN A 10 5.87 -12.75 -34.61
N ASP A 11 6.80 -13.07 -33.70
CA ASP A 11 7.33 -14.44 -33.58
C ASP A 11 6.39 -15.40 -32.85
N THR A 12 5.48 -14.89 -32.01
CA THR A 12 4.58 -15.72 -31.19
C THR A 12 3.10 -15.43 -31.42
N ASN A 13 2.77 -14.51 -32.33
CA ASN A 13 1.42 -14.01 -32.59
C ASN A 13 0.66 -13.60 -31.30
N LYS A 14 1.42 -13.17 -30.27
CA LYS A 14 0.89 -12.74 -28.97
C LYS A 14 0.75 -11.23 -28.93
N MET A 15 -0.45 -10.76 -28.61
CA MET A 15 -0.76 -9.34 -28.41
C MET A 15 -0.70 -9.00 -26.91
N THR A 16 0.20 -8.10 -26.54
CA THR A 16 0.34 -7.56 -25.18
C THR A 16 -0.16 -6.13 -25.14
N LEU A 17 -1.18 -5.84 -24.33
CA LEU A 17 -1.68 -4.50 -24.13
C LEU A 17 -0.94 -3.81 -22.97
N ILE A 18 -0.15 -2.79 -23.29
CA ILE A 18 0.61 -1.97 -22.35
C ILE A 18 -0.20 -0.71 -22.08
N ASN A 19 -0.66 -0.51 -20.84
CA ASN A 19 -1.24 0.78 -20.44
C ASN A 19 -0.15 1.69 -19.84
N PRO A 20 0.37 2.69 -20.58
CA PRO A 20 1.42 3.58 -20.08
C PRO A 20 0.97 4.48 -18.92
N GLN A 21 -0.34 4.66 -18.71
CA GLN A 21 -0.93 5.36 -17.55
C GLN A 21 -1.28 4.40 -16.40
N GLY A 22 -1.03 3.10 -16.57
CA GLY A 22 -1.26 2.10 -15.54
C GLY A 22 -0.39 2.38 -14.33
N VAL A 23 -1.02 2.70 -13.19
CA VAL A 23 -0.31 2.91 -11.93
C VAL A 23 0.37 1.60 -11.53
N LYS A 24 1.71 1.62 -11.47
CA LYS A 24 2.50 0.49 -10.95
C LYS A 24 2.34 0.41 -9.43
N LEU A 25 1.27 -0.24 -8.97
CA LEU A 25 0.90 -0.35 -7.56
C LEU A 25 2.04 -0.85 -6.66
N ASN A 26 2.95 -1.70 -7.17
CA ASN A 26 4.11 -2.14 -6.40
C ASN A 26 5.09 -0.99 -6.08
N ILE A 27 5.43 -0.19 -7.09
CA ILE A 27 6.34 0.97 -6.92
C ILE A 27 5.66 2.03 -6.04
N TYR A 28 4.35 2.24 -6.24
CA TYR A 28 3.56 3.11 -5.40
C TYR A 28 3.64 2.70 -3.92
N LYS A 29 3.31 1.44 -3.60
CA LYS A 29 3.38 0.92 -2.22
C LYS A 29 4.76 1.11 -1.60
N GLN A 30 5.83 0.76 -2.32
CA GLN A 30 7.20 0.94 -1.82
C GLN A 30 7.54 2.40 -1.47
N LYS A 31 7.11 3.35 -2.32
CA LYS A 31 7.32 4.78 -2.06
C LYS A 31 6.54 5.26 -0.83
N VAL A 32 5.30 4.81 -0.69
CA VAL A 32 4.46 5.15 0.47
C VAL A 32 5.04 4.54 1.75
N GLU A 33 5.48 3.29 1.72
CA GLU A 33 6.16 2.64 2.85
C GLU A 33 7.42 3.38 3.28
N GLN A 34 8.24 3.83 2.32
CA GLN A 34 9.43 4.61 2.61
C GLN A 34 9.10 5.98 3.25
N ALA A 35 8.04 6.63 2.76
CA ALA A 35 7.56 7.89 3.34
C ALA A 35 7.08 7.68 4.78
N ILE A 36 6.26 6.65 5.03
CA ILE A 36 5.79 6.28 6.38
C ILE A 36 6.96 6.06 7.33
N LYS A 37 7.95 5.24 6.94
CA LYS A 37 9.15 4.98 7.75
C LYS A 37 9.91 6.28 8.09
N SER A 38 9.96 7.20 7.13
CA SER A 38 10.64 8.50 7.32
C SER A 38 9.88 9.38 8.33
N TYR A 39 8.54 9.39 8.25
CA TYR A 39 7.70 10.11 9.19
C TYR A 39 7.71 9.51 10.59
N GLU A 40 7.60 8.19 10.72
CA GLU A 40 7.73 7.48 12.00
C GLU A 40 9.09 7.77 12.65
N LYS A 41 10.18 7.67 11.90
CA LYS A 41 11.53 8.00 12.39
C LYS A 41 11.63 9.45 12.86
N ARG A 42 11.04 10.39 12.11
CA ARG A 42 11.05 11.81 12.46
C ARG A 42 10.23 12.07 13.74
N LEU A 43 9.05 11.48 13.84
CA LEU A 43 8.17 11.58 15.01
C LEU A 43 8.87 11.03 16.26
N ASN A 44 9.43 9.82 16.17
CA ASN A 44 10.16 9.20 17.27
C ASN A 44 11.37 10.04 17.69
N LYS A 45 12.09 10.65 16.74
CA LYS A 45 13.21 11.55 17.05
C LYS A 45 12.75 12.80 17.81
N ILE A 46 11.68 13.46 17.34
CA ILE A 46 11.15 14.69 17.95
C ILE A 46 10.68 14.40 19.38
N VAL A 47 9.96 13.30 19.58
CA VAL A 47 9.50 12.86 20.91
C VAL A 47 10.68 12.46 21.81
N TRP A 48 11.66 11.71 21.29
CA TRP A 48 12.85 11.33 22.05
C TRP A 48 13.65 12.53 22.55
N GLN A 49 13.73 13.60 21.75
CA GLN A 49 14.41 14.83 22.15
C GLN A 49 13.65 15.62 23.23
N ALA A 50 12.34 15.42 23.32
CA ALA A 50 11.50 16.12 24.28
C ALA A 50 11.45 15.46 25.66
N LEU A 51 11.61 14.14 25.74
CA LEU A 51 11.54 13.39 27.00
C LEU A 51 12.76 13.61 27.91
N SER A 52 12.54 13.66 29.23
CA SER A 52 13.61 13.67 30.24
C SER A 52 14.34 12.33 30.33
N GLN A 53 15.51 12.31 30.98
CA GLN A 53 16.26 11.08 31.21
C GLN A 53 15.47 10.09 32.09
N GLU A 54 14.73 10.56 33.09
CA GLU A 54 13.91 9.68 33.94
C GLU A 54 12.76 9.05 33.15
N GLU A 55 12.14 9.79 32.23
CA GLU A 55 11.05 9.26 31.41
C GLU A 55 11.54 8.26 30.37
N LYS A 56 12.74 8.48 29.83
CA LYS A 56 13.41 7.50 28.96
C LYS A 56 13.72 6.20 29.70
N GLU A 57 14.18 6.29 30.95
CA GLU A 57 14.44 5.12 31.79
C GLU A 57 13.16 4.37 32.15
N LYS A 58 12.06 5.09 32.44
CA LYS A 58 10.74 4.48 32.68
C LYS A 58 10.17 3.75 31.47
N LEU A 59 10.50 4.18 30.26
CA LEU A 59 10.06 3.56 29.01
C LEU A 59 10.93 2.35 28.60
N ASP A 60 11.86 1.94 29.45
CA ASP A 60 12.77 0.80 29.25
C ASP A 60 13.51 0.91 27.90
N ALA A 61 14.27 2.01 27.77
CA ALA A 61 14.97 2.55 26.60
C ALA A 61 15.93 1.61 25.82
N ILE A 62 15.92 0.30 26.09
CA ILE A 62 16.66 -0.70 25.33
C ILE A 62 16.12 -0.82 23.89
N LYS A 63 14.86 -0.43 23.64
CA LYS A 63 14.25 -0.41 22.30
C LYS A 63 14.06 1.01 21.75
N PRO A 64 14.08 1.19 20.41
CA PRO A 64 13.71 2.46 19.80
C PRO A 64 12.28 2.84 20.22
N ILE A 65 12.07 4.08 20.69
CA ILE A 65 10.73 4.56 21.02
C ILE A 65 9.83 4.40 19.81
N GLN A 66 8.67 3.81 20.07
CA GLN A 66 7.61 3.54 19.14
C GLN A 66 6.42 4.41 19.56
N TYR A 67 6.33 5.61 18.96
CA TYR A 67 5.37 6.63 19.41
C TYR A 67 3.93 6.18 19.28
N LEU A 68 3.57 5.57 18.16
CA LEU A 68 2.19 5.15 17.88
C LEU A 68 1.73 4.06 18.85
N GLU A 69 2.65 3.21 19.29
CA GLU A 69 2.39 2.09 20.20
C GLU A 69 2.27 2.55 21.66
N ASN A 70 2.93 3.64 22.05
CA ASN A 70 2.97 4.15 23.43
C ASN A 70 2.39 5.57 23.58
N LYS A 71 1.52 5.98 22.64
CA LYS A 71 1.02 7.35 22.49
C LYS A 71 0.52 7.98 23.79
N ALA A 72 -0.28 7.26 24.56
CA ALA A 72 -0.90 7.80 25.78
C ALA A 72 0.15 8.18 26.83
N ALA A 73 1.06 7.26 27.15
CA ALA A 73 2.14 7.50 28.11
C ALA A 73 3.09 8.61 27.64
N LEU A 74 3.38 8.65 26.33
CA LEU A 74 4.24 9.68 25.74
C LEU A 74 3.57 11.05 25.77
N ASN A 75 2.29 11.17 25.42
CA ASN A 75 1.60 12.45 25.45
C ASN A 75 1.47 13.00 26.87
N GLU A 76 1.17 12.16 27.86
CA GLU A 76 1.11 12.57 29.27
C GLU A 76 2.48 13.07 29.77
N ALA A 77 3.56 12.38 29.39
CA ALA A 77 4.92 12.82 29.64
C ALA A 77 5.23 14.20 29.03
N LEU A 78 4.89 14.39 27.76
CA LEU A 78 5.11 15.64 27.04
C LEU A 78 4.31 16.82 27.61
N GLU A 79 3.09 16.57 28.09
CA GLU A 79 2.27 17.57 28.79
C GLU A 79 2.90 17.97 30.12
N ARG A 80 3.40 17.01 30.92
CA ARG A 80 4.09 17.29 32.19
C ARG A 80 5.37 18.11 32.00
N LEU A 81 6.05 17.93 30.87
CA LEU A 81 7.26 18.68 30.50
C LEU A 81 6.95 20.06 29.89
N ASN A 82 5.67 20.43 29.79
CA ASN A 82 5.20 21.69 29.20
C ASN A 82 5.85 21.97 27.84
N TRP A 83 5.88 20.94 26.99
CA TRP A 83 6.63 20.95 25.74
C TRP A 83 6.14 22.08 24.80
N PRO A 84 7.04 22.88 24.19
CA PRO A 84 6.67 23.98 23.29
C PRO A 84 5.92 23.58 22.01
N ILE A 85 5.94 22.31 21.61
CA ILE A 85 5.20 21.83 20.44
C ILE A 85 3.85 21.30 20.90
N SER A 86 2.78 21.75 20.24
CA SER A 86 1.44 21.33 20.60
C SER A 86 1.20 19.86 20.24
N LEU A 87 0.44 19.13 21.06
CA LEU A 87 -0.01 17.77 20.71
C LEU A 87 -0.79 17.74 19.40
N LYS A 88 -1.43 18.86 19.03
CA LYS A 88 -2.11 19.03 17.74
C LYS A 88 -1.15 18.90 16.56
N GLU A 89 0.06 19.45 16.65
CA GLU A 89 1.07 19.35 15.60
C GLU A 89 1.61 17.92 15.45
N LEU A 90 1.77 17.19 16.55
CA LEU A 90 2.12 15.76 16.52
C LEU A 90 0.99 14.94 15.90
N SER A 91 -0.27 15.26 16.23
CA SER A 91 -1.44 14.61 15.68
C SER A 91 -1.55 14.78 14.17
N MET A 92 -1.11 15.92 13.60
CA MET A 92 -1.03 16.08 12.15
C MET A 92 -0.08 15.05 11.52
N LEU A 93 1.11 14.87 12.08
CA LEU A 93 2.09 13.90 11.58
C LEU A 93 1.61 12.44 11.75
N GLU A 94 0.94 12.15 12.87
CA GLU A 94 0.27 10.87 13.12
C GLU A 94 -0.79 10.59 12.05
N ASN A 95 -1.67 11.55 11.76
CA ASN A 95 -2.73 11.40 10.78
C ASN A 95 -2.18 11.13 9.37
N GLU A 96 -1.08 11.79 8.99
CA GLU A 96 -0.39 11.53 7.72
C GLU A 96 0.18 10.11 7.64
N ILE A 97 0.75 9.60 8.74
CA ILE A 97 1.23 8.21 8.81
C ILE A 97 0.08 7.21 8.66
N LEU A 98 -1.03 7.43 9.37
CA LEU A 98 -2.23 6.59 9.30
C LEU A 98 -2.84 6.60 7.89
N THR A 99 -2.88 7.78 7.26
CA THR A 99 -3.35 7.96 5.88
C THR A 99 -2.45 7.19 4.91
N GLY A 100 -1.13 7.25 5.08
CA GLY A 100 -0.19 6.45 4.30
C GLY A 100 -0.43 4.94 4.44
N LYS A 101 -0.65 4.44 5.67
CA LYS A 101 -0.97 3.02 5.91
C LYS A 101 -2.26 2.60 5.19
N MET A 102 -3.27 3.47 5.21
CA MET A 102 -4.53 3.24 4.49
C MET A 102 -4.33 3.21 2.97
N TYR A 103 -3.48 4.07 2.41
CA TYR A 103 -3.15 4.03 0.98
C TYR A 103 -2.48 2.72 0.53
N ILE A 104 -1.61 2.15 1.37
CA ILE A 104 -1.02 0.84 1.09
C ILE A 104 -2.11 -0.23 1.08
N GLN A 105 -3.00 -0.21 2.08
CA GLN A 105 -4.11 -1.15 2.18
C GLN A 105 -5.03 -1.10 0.95
N GLN A 106 -5.45 0.10 0.55
CA GLN A 106 -6.26 0.30 -0.66
C GLN A 106 -5.56 -0.21 -1.93
N ALA A 107 -4.24 0.01 -2.05
CA ALA A 107 -3.47 -0.49 -3.19
C ALA A 107 -3.37 -2.02 -3.21
N MET A 108 -3.31 -2.67 -2.04
CA MET A 108 -3.35 -4.14 -1.94
C MET A 108 -4.70 -4.69 -2.36
N GLU A 109 -5.79 -4.13 -1.85
CA GLU A 109 -7.16 -4.53 -2.20
C GLU A 109 -7.43 -4.39 -3.70
N LEU A 110 -7.02 -3.26 -4.28
CA LEU A 110 -7.14 -3.04 -5.72
C LEU A 110 -6.35 -4.07 -6.53
N GLN A 111 -5.12 -4.39 -6.09
CA GLN A 111 -4.28 -5.40 -6.73
C GLN A 111 -4.91 -6.80 -6.66
N GLU A 112 -5.48 -7.18 -5.52
CA GLU A 112 -6.17 -8.47 -5.35
C GLU A 112 -7.45 -8.55 -6.18
N ALA A 113 -8.27 -7.50 -6.16
CA ALA A 113 -9.50 -7.44 -6.95
C ALA A 113 -9.19 -7.56 -8.45
N ALA A 114 -8.14 -6.88 -8.93
CA ALA A 114 -7.69 -6.99 -10.31
C ALA A 114 -7.23 -8.42 -10.66
N LYS A 115 -6.45 -9.08 -9.79
CA LYS A 115 -6.03 -10.48 -9.98
C LYS A 115 -7.24 -11.42 -10.06
N LYS A 116 -8.19 -11.31 -9.11
CA LYS A 116 -9.42 -12.11 -9.07
C LYS A 116 -10.30 -11.91 -10.30
N ASN A 117 -10.36 -10.69 -10.84
CA ASN A 117 -11.11 -10.39 -12.07
C ASN A 117 -10.42 -11.03 -13.30
N CYS A 118 -9.10 -10.91 -13.41
CA CYS A 118 -8.34 -11.54 -14.48
C CYS A 118 -8.50 -13.08 -14.49
N MET A 119 -8.49 -13.72 -13.31
CA MET A 119 -8.70 -15.16 -13.17
C MET A 119 -10.11 -15.59 -13.58
N ARG A 120 -11.16 -14.84 -13.17
CA ARG A 120 -12.54 -15.11 -13.59
C ARG A 120 -12.70 -15.04 -15.10
N LYS A 121 -12.19 -13.98 -15.74
CA LYS A 121 -12.23 -13.83 -17.20
C LYS A 121 -11.51 -14.97 -17.93
N ALA A 122 -10.35 -15.39 -17.42
CA ALA A 122 -9.62 -16.52 -18.01
C ALA A 122 -10.41 -17.83 -17.92
N MET A 123 -11.13 -18.09 -16.81
CA MET A 123 -11.99 -19.26 -16.67
C MET A 123 -13.22 -19.21 -17.60
N GLU A 124 -13.84 -18.04 -17.76
CA GLU A 124 -14.97 -17.83 -18.67
C GLU A 124 -14.56 -18.01 -20.15
N GLU A 125 -13.37 -17.54 -20.54
CA GLU A 125 -12.83 -17.71 -21.91
C GLU A 125 -12.47 -19.17 -22.24
N VAL A 126 -11.99 -19.94 -21.25
CA VAL A 126 -11.73 -21.39 -21.43
C VAL A 126 -13.05 -22.15 -21.59
N GLY A 127 -14.07 -21.85 -20.78
CA GLY A 127 -15.40 -22.47 -20.94
C GLY A 127 -16.09 -22.13 -22.26
N ALA A 128 -15.90 -20.90 -22.77
CA ALA A 128 -16.44 -20.49 -24.06
C ALA A 128 -15.75 -21.19 -25.26
N ARG A 129 -14.47 -21.55 -25.13
CA ARG A 129 -13.74 -22.30 -26.17
C ARG A 129 -14.17 -23.76 -26.26
N GLU A 130 -14.50 -24.42 -25.15
CA GLU A 130 -14.91 -25.83 -25.15
C GLU A 130 -16.32 -26.05 -25.76
N LEU A 131 -17.21 -25.05 -25.66
CA LEU A 131 -18.54 -25.09 -26.32
C LEU A 131 -18.50 -24.86 -27.84
N SER A 132 -17.38 -24.36 -28.38
CA SER A 132 -17.21 -24.12 -29.83
C SER A 132 -16.57 -25.30 -30.58
N THR A 133 -16.21 -26.37 -29.88
CA THR A 133 -15.65 -27.62 -30.44
C THR A 133 -16.67 -28.76 -30.46
N PHE A 134 -17.86 -28.53 -31.03
CA PHE A 134 -18.70 -29.63 -31.52
C PHE A 134 -18.54 -29.72 -33.04
N PRO A 135 -18.17 -30.88 -33.61
CA PRO A 135 -18.04 -31.01 -35.05
C PRO A 135 -19.42 -30.87 -35.72
N PRO A 136 -19.52 -30.28 -36.93
CA PRO A 136 -20.78 -30.22 -37.64
C PRO A 136 -21.25 -31.64 -37.96
N SER A 137 -22.47 -31.98 -37.54
CA SER A 137 -23.11 -33.26 -37.86
C SER A 137 -23.24 -33.42 -39.38
N LEU A 138 -22.71 -34.52 -39.91
CA LEU A 138 -22.83 -34.91 -41.32
C LEU A 138 -24.30 -34.99 -41.74
N PRO A 139 -24.65 -34.54 -42.96
CA PRO A 139 -26.01 -34.70 -43.47
C PRO A 139 -26.28 -36.18 -43.76
N ALA A 140 -27.42 -36.68 -43.30
CA ALA A 140 -27.93 -38.00 -43.63
C ALA A 140 -28.26 -38.06 -45.14
N GLN A 141 -27.73 -39.09 -45.82
CA GLN A 141 -28.20 -39.52 -47.13
C GLN A 141 -29.32 -40.53 -46.97
#